data_AF-A0A4Q5VKP1-F1
#
_entry.id   AF-A0A4Q5VKP1-F1
#
_cell.length_a   1.000
_cell.length_b   1.000
_cell.length_c   1.000
_cell.angle_alpha   90.00
_cell.angle_beta   90.00
_cell.angle_gamma   90.00
#
_symmetry.space_group_name_H-M   'P 1'
#
loop_
_entity.id
_entity.type
_entity.pdbx_description
1 polymer ?
#
loop_
_entity_poly.entity_id
_entity_poly.type
_entity_poly.pdbx_seq_one_letter_code
_entity_poly.pdbx_strand_id
1 'polypeptide(L)' 'MTTQIKLWLIGIYATIGFLFAIYQHFWGYYNYKSFAYNLGQGIVWPAVMFPSVGKIIGALLILGMVTLLSLRTGR' A
#
# COMPACT_ATOMS: atom_id res chain seq x y z
N MET A 1 -17.28 16.42 -4.40
CA MET A 1 -17.63 14.99 -4.29
C MET A 1 -18.47 14.75 -3.05
N THR A 2 -19.59 14.02 -3.18
CA THR A 2 -20.49 13.72 -2.06
C THR A 2 -19.87 12.68 -1.10
N THR A 3 -20.25 12.72 0.19
CA THR A 3 -19.75 11.78 1.22
C THR A 3 -19.99 10.32 0.85
N GLN A 4 -21.11 10.03 0.18
CA GLN A 4 -21.43 8.68 -0.30
C GLN A 4 -20.38 8.17 -1.29
N ILE A 5 -19.99 8.97 -2.29
CA ILE A 5 -18.98 8.57 -3.29
C ILE A 5 -17.65 8.21 -2.62
N LYS A 6 -17.24 8.96 -1.58
CA LYS A 6 -16.01 8.65 -0.82
C LYS A 6 -16.10 7.29 -0.12
N LEU A 7 -17.22 7.01 0.55
CA LEU A 7 -17.44 5.73 1.23
C LEU A 7 -17.45 4.56 0.25
N TRP A 8 -18.08 4.73 -0.92
CA TRP A 8 -18.06 3.74 -1.99
C TRP A 8 -16.65 3.43 -2.48
N LEU A 9 -15.84 4.47 -2.73
CA LEU A 9 -14.45 4.29 -3.17
C LEU A 9 -13.61 3.55 -2.12
N ILE A 10 -13.76 3.90 -0.85
CA ILE A 10 -13.07 3.22 0.26
C ILE A 10 -13.53 1.76 0.36
N GLY A 11 -14.84 1.51 0.25
CA GLY A 11 -15.40 0.16 0.31
C GLY A 11 -14.89 -0.74 -0.82
N ILE A 12 -14.88 -0.22 -2.06
CA ILE A 12 -14.33 -0.94 -3.22
C ILE A 12 -12.84 -1.22 -3.02
N TYR A 13 -12.07 -0.21 -2.61
CA TYR A 13 -10.63 -0.36 -2.36
C TYR A 13 -10.35 -1.43 -1.30
N ALA A 14 -11.05 -1.40 -0.16
CA ALA A 14 -10.90 -2.36 0.92
C ALA A 14 -11.33 -3.77 0.51
N THR A 15 -12.42 -3.90 -0.26
CA THR A 15 -12.91 -5.20 -0.76
C THR A 15 -11.90 -5.84 -1.70
N ILE A 16 -11.35 -5.08 -2.65
CA ILE A 16 -10.30 -5.57 -3.56
C ILE A 16 -9.05 -5.96 -2.76
N GLY A 17 -8.62 -5.12 -1.83
CA GLY A 17 -7.47 -5.39 -0.98
C GLY A 17 -7.62 -6.65 -0.13
N PHE A 18 -8.82 -6.89 0.41
CA PHE A 18 -9.11 -8.09 1.18
C PHE A 18 -9.10 -9.37 0.32
N LEU A 19 -9.73 -9.32 -0.86
CA LEU A 19 -9.67 -10.44 -1.82
C LEU A 19 -8.23 -10.71 -2.27
N PHE A 20 -7.44 -9.66 -2.49
CA PHE A 20 -6.02 -9.78 -2.80
C PHE A 20 -5.24 -10.44 -1.66
N ALA A 21 -5.51 -10.09 -0.40
CA ALA A 21 -4.88 -10.72 0.76
C ALA A 21 -5.20 -12.22 0.87
N ILE A 22 -6.46 -12.60 0.64
CA ILE A 22 -6.88 -14.01 0.57
C ILE A 22 -6.11 -14.72 -0.54
N TYR A 23 -6.08 -14.13 -1.74
CA TYR A 23 -5.35 -14.69 -2.86
C TYR A 23 -3.87 -14.91 -2.53
N GLN A 24 -3.22 -13.89 -1.95
CA GLN A 24 -1.80 -13.99 -1.55
C GLN A 24 -1.56 -15.06 -0.48
N HIS A 25 -2.50 -15.25 0.44
CA HIS A 25 -2.35 -16.22 1.52
C HIS A 25 -2.39 -17.67 1.04
N PHE A 26 -3.25 -17.98 0.08
CA PHE A 26 -3.40 -19.37 -0.41
C PHE A 26 -2.54 -19.65 -1.64
N TRP A 27 -2.39 -18.69 -2.57
CA TRP A 27 -1.75 -18.88 -3.88
C TRP A 27 -0.58 -17.93 -4.16
N GLY A 28 -0.35 -16.93 -3.29
CA GLY A 28 0.70 -15.95 -3.50
C GLY A 28 2.11 -16.48 -3.23
N TYR A 29 3.10 -15.72 -3.66
CA TYR A 29 4.52 -15.98 -3.38
C TYR A 29 4.82 -16.01 -1.87
N TYR A 30 4.03 -15.28 -1.08
CA TYR A 30 4.14 -15.19 0.37
C TYR A 30 3.10 -16.05 1.11
N ASN A 31 2.60 -17.12 0.49
CA ASN A 31 1.62 -18.04 1.10
C ASN A 31 2.12 -18.69 2.40
N TYR A 32 3.43 -18.90 2.53
CA TYR A 32 4.08 -19.43 3.73
C TYR A 32 4.10 -18.45 4.91
N LYS A 33 3.75 -17.17 4.68
CA LYS A 33 3.68 -16.15 5.74
C LYS A 33 2.29 -16.11 6.36
N SER A 34 2.24 -15.66 7.61
CA SER A 34 0.98 -15.46 8.35
C SER A 34 -0.02 -14.62 7.56
N PHE A 35 -1.31 -14.88 7.74
CA PHE A 35 -2.37 -14.09 7.09
C PHE A 35 -2.23 -12.59 7.35
N ALA A 36 -1.78 -12.16 8.53
CA ALA A 36 -1.54 -10.75 8.86
C ALA A 36 -0.55 -10.05 7.91
N TYR A 37 0.49 -10.78 7.45
CA TYR A 37 1.45 -10.25 6.47
C TYR A 37 0.78 -10.04 5.10
N ASN A 38 -0.03 -11.00 4.65
CA ASN A 38 -0.75 -10.91 3.38
C ASN A 38 -1.89 -9.89 3.45
N LEU A 39 -2.50 -9.68 4.63
CA LEU A 39 -3.45 -8.60 4.88
C LEU A 39 -2.78 -7.22 4.76
N GLY A 40 -1.57 -7.07 5.28
CA GLY A 40 -0.76 -5.87 5.07
C GLY A 40 -0.52 -5.58 3.59
N GLN A 41 -0.18 -6.61 2.80
CA GLN A 41 -0.08 -6.48 1.35
C GLN A 41 -1.42 -6.11 0.69
N GLY A 42 -2.54 -6.64 1.19
CA GLY A 42 -3.89 -6.27 0.76
C GLY A 42 -4.23 -4.80 0.98
N ILE A 43 -3.77 -4.19 2.07
CA ILE A 43 -4.01 -2.76 2.35
C ILE A 43 -3.32 -1.87 1.30
N VAL A 44 -2.15 -2.28 0.80
CA VAL A 44 -1.37 -1.55 -0.21
C VAL A 44 -1.33 -2.29 -1.56
N TRP A 45 -2.40 -3.04 -1.87
CA TRP A 45 -2.45 -3.96 -3.02
C TRP A 45 -2.04 -3.34 -4.37
N PRO A 46 -2.34 -2.07 -4.71
CA PRO A 46 -1.92 -1.52 -6.00
C PRO A 46 -0.39 -1.41 -6.10
N ALA A 47 0.28 -1.04 -5.00
CA ALA A 47 1.74 -0.94 -4.97
C ALA A 47 2.42 -2.31 -5.05
N VAL A 48 1.74 -3.36 -4.57
CA VAL A 48 2.22 -4.75 -4.66
C VAL A 48 2.01 -5.32 -6.06
N MET A 49 0.86 -5.04 -6.70
CA MET A 49 0.55 -5.51 -8.05
C MET A 49 1.34 -4.78 -9.14
N PHE A 50 1.62 -3.49 -8.95
CA PHE A 50 2.31 -2.65 -9.93
C PHE A 50 3.66 -2.19 -9.37
N PRO A 51 4.76 -2.91 -9.68
CA PRO A 51 6.09 -2.58 -9.13
C PRO A 51 6.54 -1.14 -9.39
N SER A 52 6.10 -0.53 -10.50
CA SER A 52 6.38 0.87 -10.81
C SER A 52 5.76 1.83 -9.79
N VAL A 53 4.52 1.59 -9.36
CA VAL A 53 3.83 2.41 -8.35
C VAL A 53 4.54 2.32 -7.01
N GLY A 54 4.92 1.11 -6.58
CA GLY A 54 5.69 0.90 -5.35
C GLY A 54 7.03 1.64 -5.37
N LYS A 55 7.76 1.59 -6.49
CA LYS A 55 9.02 2.31 -6.67
C LYS A 55 8.84 3.83 -6.59
N ILE A 56 7.80 4.38 -7.24
CA ILE A 56 7.53 5.82 -7.20
C ILE A 56 7.21 6.28 -5.78
N ILE A 57 6.32 5.57 -5.07
CA ILE A 57 5.96 5.89 -3.68
C ILE A 57 7.22 5.83 -2.79
N GLY A 58 8.02 4.77 -2.93
CA GLY A 58 9.27 4.63 -2.17
C GLY A 58 10.25 5.76 -2.44
N ALA A 59 10.44 6.15 -3.70
CA ALA A 59 11.32 7.26 -4.08
C ALA A 59 10.85 8.60 -3.49
N LEU A 60 9.54 8.89 -3.55
CA LEU A 60 8.96 10.11 -2.97
C LEU A 60 9.14 10.16 -1.45
N LEU A 61 8.94 9.04 -0.75
CA LEU A 61 9.16 8.95 0.70
C LEU A 61 10.62 9.22 1.08
N ILE A 62 11.57 8.63 0.35
CA ILE A 62 13.00 8.83 0.58
C ILE A 62 13.37 10.29 0.34
N LEU A 63 12.97 10.87 -0.79
CA LEU A 63 13.24 12.28 -1.12
C LEU A 63 12.65 13.23 -0.08
N GLY A 64 11.41 12.97 0.37
CA GLY A 64 10.78 13.71 1.44
C GLY A 64 11.55 13.63 2.75
N MET A 65 11.97 12.42 3.15
CA MET A 65 12.77 12.20 4.35
C MET A 65 14.12 12.93 4.29
N VAL A 66 14.86 12.80 3.19
CA VAL A 66 16.15 13.48 2.99
C VAL A 66 15.97 15.00 3.06
N THR A 67 14.97 15.54 2.37
CA THR A 67 14.68 16.98 2.38
C THR A 67 14.36 17.47 3.80
N LEU A 68 13.51 16.75 4.53
CA LEU A 68 13.17 17.08 5.93
C LEU A 68 14.39 17.06 6.84
N LEU A 69 15.27 16.07 6.70
CA LEU A 69 16.50 15.96 7.50
C LEU A 69 17.50 17.08 7.17
N SER A 70 17.70 17.38 5.89
CA SER A 70 18.56 18.48 5.45
C SER A 70 18.08 19.83 5.97
N LEU A 71 16.76 20.08 5.94
CA LEU A 71 16.16 21.29 6.50
C LEU A 71 16.28 21.39 8.03
N ARG A 72 16.32 20.26 8.74
CA ARG A 72 16.55 20.23 10.20
C ARG A 72 18.00 20.42 10.58
N THR A 73 18.93 19.92 9.77
CA THR A 73 20.38 19.97 10.03
C THR A 73 20.97 21.34 9.69
N GLY A 74 20.39 22.06 8.73
CA GLY A 74 20.78 23.43 8.37
C GLY A 74 20.23 24.53 9.29
N ARG A 75 19.57 24.17 10.39
CA ARG A 75 19.16 25.06 11.49
C ARG A 75 20.02 24.78 12.71
#